data_AF-A0A353C2G9-F1
#
_entry.id   AF-A0A353C2G9-F1
#
_cell.length_a   1.000
_cell.length_b   1.000
_cell.length_c   1.000
_cell.angle_alpha   90.00
_cell.angle_beta   90.00
_cell.angle_gamma   90.00
#
_symmetry.space_group_name_H-M   'P 1'
#
loop_
_entity.id
_entity.type
_entity.pdbx_description
1 polymer ?
#
loop_
_entity_poly.entity_id
_entity_poly.type
_entity_poly.pdbx_seq_one_letter_code
_entity_poly.pdbx_strand_id
1 'polypeptide(L)'
;MCVKTKGKCTDCAHKALDKLDEKVIDAHLRGIDNFVAGIYPLLPDEICCFLAIDFDDEERQKDISVLRETCFEFRIPLAVERSRSGKGAHIWFFFENPVSAVFSKKIWLCLTHLLHEQKACFGL
;
A
#
# COMPACT_ATOMS: atom_id res chain seq x y z
N MET A 1 14.38 14.03 12.59
CA MET A 1 13.23 13.75 11.72
C MET A 1 13.65 13.86 10.26
N CYS A 2 13.42 12.81 9.46
CA CYS A 2 13.72 12.81 8.02
C CYS A 2 12.93 13.90 7.29
N VAL A 3 13.61 14.73 6.50
CA VAL A 3 13.00 15.84 5.73
C VAL A 3 12.86 15.47 4.25
N LYS A 4 12.16 14.36 3.96
CA LYS A 4 11.94 13.85 2.58
C LYS A 4 11.43 14.91 1.60
N THR A 5 10.73 15.94 2.07
CA THR A 5 10.23 17.04 1.23
C THR A 5 11.32 17.99 0.69
N LYS A 6 12.55 17.94 1.24
CA LYS A 6 13.65 18.85 0.86
C LYS A 6 14.83 18.17 0.15
N GLY A 7 14.77 16.86 -0.12
CA GLY A 7 15.85 16.13 -0.79
C GLY A 7 15.62 14.62 -0.92
N LYS A 8 16.58 13.90 -1.53
CA LYS A 8 16.52 12.43 -1.64
C LYS A 8 16.73 11.78 -0.26
N CYS A 9 15.88 10.81 0.07
CA CYS A 9 15.95 10.11 1.35
C CYS A 9 17.28 9.35 1.55
N THR A 10 17.90 8.90 0.45
CA THR A 10 19.21 8.22 0.46
C THR A 10 20.32 9.07 1.06
N ASP A 11 20.24 10.39 0.89
CA ASP A 11 21.27 11.36 1.27
C ASP A 11 20.91 12.08 2.58
N CYS A 12 19.81 11.69 3.24
CA CYS A 12 19.33 12.35 4.44
C CYS A 12 20.18 11.96 5.66
N ALA A 13 20.78 12.95 6.32
CA ALA A 13 21.49 12.77 7.58
C ALA A 13 20.57 12.38 8.76
N HIS A 14 19.26 12.65 8.63
CA HIS A 14 18.24 12.33 9.63
C HIS A 14 17.48 11.05 9.26
N LYS A 15 18.18 9.90 9.30
CA LYS A 15 17.59 8.58 9.00
C LYS A 15 16.71 8.02 10.12
N ALA A 16 16.72 8.64 11.29
CA ALA A 16 15.87 8.26 12.40
C ALA A 16 14.39 8.53 12.04
N LEU A 17 13.63 7.44 11.90
CA LEU A 17 12.18 7.46 11.84
C LEU A 17 11.67 7.80 13.24
N ASP A 18 10.71 8.73 13.33
CA ASP A 18 10.03 8.97 14.59
C ASP A 18 9.15 7.79 14.96
N LYS A 19 8.93 7.61 16.26
CA LYS A 19 8.04 6.57 16.77
C LYS A 19 6.62 6.84 16.26
N LEU A 20 5.98 5.83 15.68
CA LEU A 20 4.56 5.89 15.40
C LEU A 20 3.80 5.77 16.73
N ASP A 21 3.15 6.86 17.14
CA ASP A 21 2.28 6.91 18.31
C ASP A 21 0.90 7.48 17.95
N GLU A 22 -0.02 7.49 18.91
CA GLU A 22 -1.40 7.97 18.71
C GLU A 22 -1.45 9.43 18.25
N LYS A 23 -0.50 10.27 18.66
CA LYS A 23 -0.46 11.69 18.26
C LYS A 23 -0.07 11.84 16.80
N VAL A 24 0.91 11.06 16.33
CA VAL A 24 1.30 11.01 14.91
C VAL A 24 0.13 10.51 14.06
N ILE A 25 -0.60 9.49 14.52
CA ILE A 25 -1.77 8.96 13.82
C ILE A 25 -2.89 10.00 13.76
N ASP A 26 -3.27 10.61 14.89
CA ASP A 26 -4.33 11.63 14.95
C ASP A 26 -4.00 12.84 14.06
N ALA A 27 -2.76 13.35 14.16
CA ALA A 27 -2.31 14.47 13.33
C ALA A 27 -2.35 14.15 11.83
N HIS A 28 -1.97 12.92 11.45
CA HIS A 28 -2.03 12.46 10.07
C HIS A 28 -3.48 12.35 9.56
N LEU A 29 -4.35 11.67 10.32
CA LEU A 29 -5.74 11.43 9.93
C LEU A 29 -6.57 12.72 9.89
N ARG A 30 -6.29 13.69 10.77
CA ARG A 30 -6.92 15.02 10.76
C ARG A 30 -6.28 15.99 9.78
N GLY A 31 -5.11 15.67 9.25
CA GLY A 31 -4.34 16.56 8.37
C GLY A 31 -3.89 17.86 9.06
N ILE A 32 -3.58 17.81 10.36
CA ILE A 32 -3.10 18.98 11.13
C ILE A 32 -1.87 19.58 10.44
N ASP A 33 -1.89 20.87 10.13
CA ASP A 33 -0.81 21.59 9.44
C ASP A 33 -0.34 20.92 8.12
N ASN A 34 -1.24 20.24 7.40
CA ASN A 34 -0.94 19.43 6.21
C ASN A 34 0.06 18.27 6.46
N PHE A 35 0.21 17.84 7.71
CA PHE A 35 1.09 16.75 8.12
C PHE A 35 0.73 15.42 7.44
N VAL A 36 1.76 14.69 7.01
CA VAL A 36 1.63 13.36 6.42
C VAL A 36 2.63 12.43 7.08
N ALA A 37 2.12 11.39 7.71
CA ALA A 37 2.93 10.27 8.17
C ALA A 37 3.09 9.25 7.03
N GLY A 38 4.23 8.59 6.99
CA GLY A 38 4.47 7.45 6.11
C GLY A 38 5.18 6.37 6.90
N ILE A 39 4.88 5.10 6.58
CA ILE A 39 5.54 3.95 7.18
C ILE A 39 6.46 3.30 6.16
N TYR A 40 7.63 2.85 6.61
CA TYR A 40 8.49 2.00 5.79
C TYR A 40 8.02 0.54 5.94
N PRO A 41 7.63 -0.14 4.85
CA PRO A 41 6.94 -1.43 4.95
C PRO A 41 7.85 -2.61 5.31
N LEU A 42 9.18 -2.46 5.14
CA LEU A 42 10.15 -3.50 5.40
C LEU A 42 10.73 -3.37 6.81
N LEU A 43 10.69 -4.46 7.55
CA LEU A 43 11.40 -4.64 8.80
C LEU A 43 12.86 -5.07 8.52
N PRO A 44 13.72 -5.09 9.55
CA PRO A 44 15.00 -5.80 9.47
C PRO A 44 14.80 -7.23 8.94
N ASP A 45 15.80 -7.78 8.26
CA ASP A 45 15.77 -9.11 7.65
C ASP A 45 14.81 -9.27 6.45
N GLU A 46 14.43 -8.17 5.81
CA GLU A 46 13.62 -8.15 4.57
C GLU A 46 12.23 -8.81 4.70
N ILE A 47 11.62 -8.71 5.88
CA ILE A 47 10.25 -9.16 6.14
C ILE A 47 9.27 -7.98 6.20
N CYS A 48 7.98 -8.23 5.98
CA CYS A 48 6.92 -7.22 6.07
C CYS A 48 5.63 -7.78 6.69
N CYS A 49 4.82 -6.90 7.26
CA CYS A 49 3.52 -7.26 7.86
C CYS A 49 2.34 -7.00 6.91
N PHE A 50 2.57 -6.35 5.78
CA PHE A 50 1.54 -6.03 4.81
C PHE A 50 2.10 -5.92 3.39
N LEU A 51 1.21 -6.00 2.41
CA LEU A 51 1.41 -5.62 1.02
C LEU A 51 0.55 -4.38 0.74
N ALA A 52 1.16 -3.34 0.18
CA ALA A 52 0.47 -2.16 -0.31
C ALA A 52 0.67 -2.06 -1.83
N ILE A 53 -0.42 -1.88 -2.57
CA ILE A 53 -0.40 -1.68 -4.02
C ILE A 53 -0.98 -0.30 -4.29
N ASP A 54 -0.22 0.51 -5.02
CA ASP A 54 -0.59 1.88 -5.37
C ASP A 54 -1.21 1.91 -6.78
N PHE A 55 -2.44 2.40 -6.86
CA PHE A 55 -3.18 2.59 -8.11
C PHE A 55 -3.29 4.09 -8.40
N ASP A 56 -2.50 4.54 -9.38
CA ASP A 56 -2.39 5.95 -9.81
C ASP A 56 -2.92 6.21 -11.23
N ASP A 57 -3.45 5.20 -11.93
CA ASP A 57 -3.90 5.30 -13.31
C ASP A 57 -5.37 5.74 -13.49
N GLU A 58 -5.76 6.02 -14.74
CA GLU A 58 -7.12 6.45 -15.08
C GLU A 58 -8.15 5.32 -14.91
N GLU A 59 -7.75 4.06 -15.04
CA GLU A 59 -8.63 2.88 -14.95
C GLU A 59 -8.74 2.32 -13.52
N ARG A 60 -8.09 2.94 -12.54
CA ARG A 60 -7.98 2.48 -11.14
C ARG A 60 -9.29 1.97 -10.53
N GLN A 61 -10.42 2.61 -10.80
CA GLN A 61 -11.71 2.19 -10.21
C GLN A 61 -12.15 0.83 -10.74
N LYS A 62 -11.95 0.60 -12.04
CA LYS A 62 -12.25 -0.67 -12.70
C LYS A 62 -11.32 -1.75 -12.19
N ASP A 63 -10.02 -1.47 -12.15
CA ASP A 63 -9.00 -2.42 -11.71
C ASP A 63 -9.17 -2.82 -10.25
N ILE A 64 -9.45 -1.86 -9.38
CA ILE A 64 -9.77 -2.11 -7.97
C ILE A 64 -11.06 -2.92 -7.85
N SER A 65 -12.08 -2.67 -8.67
CA SER A 65 -13.33 -3.43 -8.61
C SER A 65 -13.11 -4.90 -9.01
N VAL A 66 -12.43 -5.15 -10.12
CA VAL A 66 -12.08 -6.52 -10.55
C VAL A 66 -11.20 -7.21 -9.51
N LEU A 67 -10.25 -6.50 -8.90
CA LEU A 67 -9.40 -7.06 -7.84
C LEU A 67 -10.22 -7.44 -6.61
N ARG A 68 -11.19 -6.61 -6.23
CA ARG A 68 -12.10 -6.89 -5.12
C ARG A 68 -12.96 -8.11 -5.37
N GLU A 69 -13.52 -8.23 -6.56
CA GLU A 69 -14.33 -9.39 -6.96
C GLU A 69 -13.49 -10.67 -6.97
N THR A 70 -12.31 -10.62 -7.60
CA THR A 70 -11.36 -11.74 -7.61
C THR A 70 -10.99 -12.17 -6.19
N CYS A 71 -10.58 -11.24 -5.34
CA CYS A 71 -10.22 -11.57 -3.96
C CYS A 71 -11.42 -12.07 -3.16
N PHE A 72 -12.63 -11.57 -3.42
CA PHE A 72 -13.85 -12.06 -2.78
C PHE A 72 -14.12 -13.53 -3.14
N GLU A 73 -13.98 -13.91 -4.41
CA GLU A 73 -14.13 -15.31 -4.86
C GLU A 73 -13.16 -16.25 -4.16
N PHE A 74 -11.90 -15.83 -4.01
CA PHE A 74 -10.86 -16.60 -3.32
C PHE A 74 -10.86 -16.43 -1.79
N ARG A 75 -11.81 -15.66 -1.23
CA ARG A 75 -11.91 -15.33 0.21
C ARG A 75 -10.64 -14.71 0.79
N ILE A 76 -9.95 -13.90 -0.01
CA ILE A 76 -8.76 -13.16 0.39
C ILE A 76 -9.20 -11.77 0.90
N PRO A 77 -8.98 -11.44 2.17
CA PRO A 77 -9.35 -10.13 2.71
C PRO A 77 -8.41 -9.04 2.17
N LEU A 78 -8.99 -7.90 1.78
CA LEU A 78 -8.25 -6.69 1.42
C LEU A 78 -8.95 -5.45 1.97
N ALA A 79 -8.19 -4.37 2.17
CA ALA A 79 -8.73 -3.05 2.45
C ALA A 79 -8.42 -2.08 1.30
N VAL A 80 -9.37 -1.18 1.00
CA VAL A 80 -9.20 -0.12 0.01
C VAL A 80 -9.14 1.23 0.71
N GLU A 81 -8.10 1.99 0.43
CA GLU A 81 -7.90 3.34 0.93
C GLU A 81 -7.91 4.31 -0.27
N ARG A 82 -8.72 5.36 -0.23
CA ARG A 82 -8.64 6.43 -1.23
C ARG A 82 -7.51 7.39 -0.84
N SER A 83 -6.61 7.68 -1.79
CA SER A 83 -5.47 8.58 -1.50
C SER A 83 -5.93 10.00 -1.19
N ARG A 84 -5.07 10.78 -0.51
CA ARG A 84 -5.37 12.17 -0.12
C ARG A 84 -5.72 13.08 -1.29
N SER A 85 -5.18 12.85 -2.49
CA SER A 85 -5.49 13.63 -3.68
C SER A 85 -6.91 13.36 -4.21
N GLY A 86 -7.54 12.27 -3.78
CA GLY A 86 -8.77 11.72 -4.36
C GLY A 86 -8.55 11.06 -5.73
N LYS A 87 -7.35 11.17 -6.31
CA LYS A 87 -7.00 10.71 -7.66
C LYS A 87 -6.27 9.38 -7.71
N GLY A 88 -5.78 8.88 -6.58
CA GLY A 88 -5.24 7.52 -6.45
C GLY A 88 -6.00 6.71 -5.40
N ALA A 89 -5.64 5.44 -5.26
CA ALA A 89 -6.10 4.58 -4.19
C ALA A 89 -5.06 3.51 -3.88
N HIS A 90 -4.99 3.09 -2.63
CA HIS A 90 -4.12 2.00 -2.19
C HIS A 90 -4.96 0.77 -1.86
N ILE A 91 -4.46 -0.39 -2.24
CA ILE A 91 -4.98 -1.69 -1.79
C ILE A 91 -4.01 -2.28 -0.78
N TRP A 92 -4.56 -2.70 0.35
CA TRP A 92 -3.81 -3.23 1.48
C TRP A 92 -4.19 -4.67 1.75
N PHE A 93 -3.19 -5.54 1.86
CA PHE A 93 -3.30 -6.89 2.42
C PHE A 93 -2.47 -6.97 3.69
N PHE A 94 -3.05 -7.47 4.77
CA PHE A 94 -2.38 -7.61 6.07
C PHE A 94 -2.10 -9.08 6.35
N PHE A 95 -0.88 -9.39 6.77
CA PHE A 95 -0.48 -10.74 7.15
C PHE A 95 -0.60 -10.90 8.67
N GLU A 96 -1.11 -12.05 9.11
CA GLU A 96 -1.20 -12.38 10.54
C GLU A 96 0.19 -12.45 11.19
N ASN A 97 1.18 -12.98 10.45
CA ASN A 97 2.58 -13.04 10.85
C ASN A 97 3.45 -12.33 9.80
N PRO A 98 4.58 -11.72 10.17
CA PRO A 98 5.52 -11.17 9.19
C PRO A 98 5.94 -12.23 8.16
N VAL A 99 5.96 -11.84 6.90
CA VAL A 99 6.38 -12.70 5.78
C VAL A 99 7.59 -12.10 5.08
N SER A 100 8.33 -12.88 4.29
CA SER A 100 9.39 -12.32 3.47
C SER A 100 8.83 -11.35 2.41
N ALA A 101 9.56 -10.28 2.13
CA ALA A 101 9.20 -9.35 1.06
C ALA A 101 9.08 -10.05 -0.29
N VAL A 102 9.88 -11.10 -0.52
CA VAL A 102 9.80 -11.95 -1.72
C VAL A 102 8.46 -12.68 -1.79
N PHE A 103 7.97 -13.23 -0.68
CA PHE A 103 6.67 -13.90 -0.64
C PHE A 103 5.52 -12.92 -0.90
N SER A 104 5.56 -11.75 -0.24
CA SER A 104 4.59 -10.67 -0.48
C SER A 104 4.52 -10.25 -1.95
N LYS A 105 5.69 -10.09 -2.60
CA LYS A 105 5.77 -9.82 -4.05
C LYS A 105 5.19 -10.95 -4.90
N LYS A 106 5.42 -12.21 -4.54
CA LYS A 106 4.84 -13.36 -5.27
C LYS A 106 3.31 -13.36 -5.20
N ILE A 107 2.73 -13.04 -4.04
CA ILE A 107 1.27 -12.88 -3.90
C ILE A 107 0.76 -11.83 -4.90
N TRP A 108 1.41 -10.66 -4.95
CA TRP A 108 1.05 -9.62 -5.91
C TRP A 108 1.13 -10.08 -7.38
N LEU A 109 2.20 -10.80 -7.76
CA LEU A 109 2.35 -11.35 -9.10
C LEU A 109 1.23 -12.35 -9.45
N CYS A 110 0.84 -13.20 -8.49
CA CYS A 110 -0.27 -14.13 -8.69
C CYS A 110 -1.61 -13.40 -8.85
N LEU A 111 -1.88 -12.39 -8.01
CA LEU A 111 -3.12 -11.60 -8.09
C LEU A 111 -3.21 -10.81 -9.40
N THR A 112 -2.10 -10.22 -9.87
CA THR A 112 -2.09 -9.53 -11.16
C THR A 112 -2.31 -10.47 -12.33
N HIS A 113 -1.75 -11.68 -12.28
CA HIS A 113 -2.02 -12.69 -13.30
C HIS A 113 -3.51 -13.06 -13.36
N LEU A 114 -4.12 -13.35 -12.21
CA LEU A 114 -5.56 -13.66 -12.12
C LEU A 114 -6.42 -12.47 -12.58
N LEU A 115 -6.04 -11.25 -12.23
CA LEU A 115 -6.70 -10.03 -12.71
C LEU A 115 -6.68 -9.92 -14.23
N HIS A 116 -5.54 -10.18 -14.86
CA HIS A 116 -5.39 -10.15 -16.31
C HIS A 116 -6.25 -11.22 -17.00
N GLU A 117 -6.29 -12.44 -16.44
CA GLU A 117 -7.16 -13.51 -16.95
C GLU A 117 -8.64 -13.14 -16.83
N GLN A 118 -9.06 -12.60 -15.68
CA GLN A 118 -10.41 -12.10 -15.45
C GLN A 118 -10.80 -11.00 -16.44
N LYS A 119 -9.95 -9.98 -16.63
CA LYS A 119 -10.18 -8.92 -17.64
C LYS A 119 -10.37 -9.50 -19.04
N ALA A 120 -9.54 -10.45 -19.44
CA ALA A 120 -9.65 -11.13 -20.73
C ALA A 120 -10.96 -11.93 -20.86
N CYS A 121 -11.40 -12.64 -19.81
CA CYS A 121 -12.65 -13.39 -19.80
C CYS A 121 -13.90 -12.49 -19.88
N PHE A 122 -13.85 -11.30 -19.27
CA PHE A 122 -14.97 -10.35 -19.24
C PHE A 122 -14.97 -9.33 -20.37
N GLY A 123 -14.01 -9.39 -21.30
CA GLY A 123 -13.89 -8.45 -22.42
C GLY A 123 -13.66 -7.00 -21.98
N LEU A 124 -13.05 -6.84 -20.80
CA LEU A 124 -12.77 -5.56 -20.14
C LEU A 124 -11.35 -5.09 -20.44
#